data_AF-A0A1V2LDD8-F1
#
_entry.id   AF-A0A1V2LDD8-F1
#
_cell.length_a   1.000
_cell.length_b   1.000
_cell.length_c   1.000
_cell.angle_alpha   90.00
_cell.angle_beta   90.00
_cell.angle_gamma   90.00
#
_symmetry.space_group_name_H-M   'P 1'
#
loop_
_entity.id
_entity.type
_entity.pdbx_description
1 polymer ?
#
loop_
_entity_poly.entity_id
_entity_poly.type
_entity_poly.pdbx_seq_one_letter_code
_entity_poly.pdbx_strand_id
1 'polypeptide(L)'
;MYDRAAFGGNVNPYISTSLETYKGDGGGFDMAVMIFEYQDFDLLGKKLSDGNTKYICDKEAIDLGLCGETHEGMFLSNTGDGKNKSEILSYKLSEVGDGGIKYMVKHTGYYCAVVYDEYEANFDVTVNFRNSFGNLAAAEFPKLALYAALAIAYALAFFYYGFSFYRHRNSILPLQKYISAFFIFLILESVMVWGYYDLTNRKGTADAGVKVYMVFVSIMQSIKFTFSFFLLLVIALGYGIVYPKLDRKLMLKCRIFAGVHLFFCLLYIITNYLAAPGAADEGSWVGLLSLPVVITTGIFYVTTLKSLGATTALLASQKQQIKLDMYRKLFRIIFVSLLVLILGIIVSSFIFIGMSTTELIEQHWKSRFFFLDFWPSLVYFVIFNLIAFLWRPTEQPPKPTAKKD
;
A
#
# COMPACT_ATOMS: atom_id res chain seq x y z
N MET A 1 -11.48 11.37 7.36
CA MET A 1 -11.00 11.59 8.74
C MET A 1 -11.92 10.89 9.73
N TYR A 2 -11.41 10.53 10.90
CA TYR A 2 -12.23 10.00 12.00
C TYR A 2 -12.51 11.11 13.01
N ASP A 3 -13.73 11.10 13.57
CA ASP A 3 -14.02 11.89 14.76
C ASP A 3 -13.25 11.34 15.98
N ARG A 4 -13.23 12.13 17.06
CA ARG A 4 -12.50 11.77 18.28
C ARG A 4 -13.12 10.56 19.00
N ALA A 5 -14.43 10.33 18.89
CA ALA A 5 -15.10 9.23 19.59
C ALA A 5 -14.72 7.87 18.99
N ALA A 6 -14.44 7.81 17.69
CA ALA A 6 -14.09 6.58 16.99
C ALA A 6 -12.75 5.96 17.45
N PHE A 7 -11.72 6.78 17.71
CA PHE A 7 -10.37 6.28 18.03
C PHE A 7 -9.73 6.91 19.27
N GLY A 8 -10.41 7.83 19.95
CA GLY A 8 -9.86 8.56 21.09
C GLY A 8 -8.68 9.47 20.70
N GLY A 9 -7.92 9.93 21.70
CA GLY A 9 -6.72 10.75 21.50
C GLY A 9 -6.74 12.07 22.28
N ASN A 10 -5.58 12.72 22.29
CA ASN A 10 -5.32 13.91 23.11
C ASN A 10 -5.70 15.23 22.42
N VAL A 11 -6.01 15.18 21.12
CA VAL A 11 -6.31 16.36 20.31
C VAL A 11 -7.65 16.14 19.61
N ASN A 12 -8.47 17.19 19.53
CA ASN A 12 -9.68 17.16 18.71
C ASN A 12 -9.26 17.21 17.23
N PRO A 13 -9.75 16.32 16.36
CA PRO A 13 -9.34 16.29 14.97
C PRO A 13 -9.75 17.57 14.25
N TYR A 14 -8.87 18.10 13.40
CA TYR A 14 -9.11 19.34 12.67
C TYR A 14 -8.40 19.35 11.32
N ILE A 15 -8.89 20.21 10.43
CA ILE A 15 -8.25 20.53 9.15
C ILE A 15 -7.82 21.99 9.19
N SER A 16 -6.58 22.26 8.79
CA SER A 16 -6.06 23.62 8.65
C SER A 16 -5.28 23.74 7.34
N THR A 17 -5.17 24.96 6.82
CA THR A 17 -4.37 25.24 5.62
C THR A 17 -3.27 26.25 5.93
N SER A 18 -2.11 26.02 5.34
CA SER A 18 -0.96 26.92 5.38
C SER A 18 -0.53 27.22 3.96
N LEU A 19 -0.32 28.50 3.65
CA LEU A 19 0.26 28.90 2.38
C LEU A 19 1.78 28.93 2.53
N GLU A 20 2.48 28.08 1.78
CA GLU A 20 3.93 27.97 1.85
C GLU A 20 4.61 28.92 0.87
N THR A 21 4.13 28.96 -0.39
CA THR A 21 4.65 29.86 -1.41
C THR A 21 3.55 30.41 -2.32
N TYR A 22 3.70 31.64 -2.77
CA TYR A 22 2.84 32.28 -3.78
C TYR A 22 3.72 33.05 -4.76
N LYS A 23 3.60 32.78 -6.05
CA LYS A 23 4.39 33.41 -7.12
C LYS A 23 3.45 34.09 -8.12
N GLY A 24 2.82 35.18 -7.68
CA GLY A 24 2.07 36.11 -8.52
C GLY A 24 2.86 37.41 -8.76
N ASP A 25 2.58 38.08 -9.87
CA ASP A 25 3.18 39.38 -10.20
C ASP A 25 2.51 40.49 -9.39
N GLY A 26 3.22 40.99 -8.36
CA GLY A 26 3.03 42.33 -7.78
C GLY A 26 1.61 42.70 -7.32
N GLY A 27 1.21 42.21 -6.14
CA GLY A 27 0.00 42.61 -5.42
C GLY A 27 -0.23 41.68 -4.22
N GLY A 28 -0.98 42.11 -3.21
CA GLY A 28 -1.53 41.15 -2.24
C GLY A 28 -2.42 40.13 -2.97
N PHE A 29 -2.53 38.92 -2.45
CA PHE A 29 -3.38 37.87 -3.01
C PHE A 29 -4.54 37.59 -2.06
N ASP A 30 -5.66 37.11 -2.60
CA ASP A 30 -6.81 36.63 -1.84
C ASP A 30 -7.21 35.28 -2.42
N MET A 31 -6.67 34.19 -1.89
CA MET A 31 -7.04 32.85 -2.32
C MET A 31 -8.25 32.35 -1.54
N ALA A 32 -9.29 31.92 -2.24
CA ALA A 32 -10.44 31.30 -1.63
C ALA A 32 -10.08 29.89 -1.18
N VAL A 33 -10.45 29.53 0.05
CA VAL A 33 -10.39 28.16 0.56
C VAL A 33 -11.79 27.71 0.91
N MET A 34 -12.10 26.46 0.61
CA MET A 34 -13.30 25.78 1.07
C MET A 34 -12.95 24.42 1.67
N ILE A 35 -13.48 24.15 2.85
CA ILE A 35 -13.39 22.83 3.51
C ILE A 35 -14.82 22.31 3.72
N PHE A 36 -15.07 21.09 3.26
CA PHE A 36 -16.37 20.45 3.31
C PHE A 36 -16.25 18.93 3.44
N GLU A 37 -17.34 18.27 3.83
CA GLU A 37 -17.45 16.81 3.77
C GLU A 37 -18.08 16.42 2.44
N TYR A 38 -17.57 15.36 1.78
CA TYR A 38 -17.90 15.02 0.40
C TYR A 38 -19.40 14.75 0.16
N GLN A 39 -20.16 14.29 1.16
CA GLN A 39 -21.61 14.11 1.06
C GLN A 39 -22.37 15.43 0.92
N ASP A 40 -21.75 16.54 1.29
CA ASP A 40 -22.28 17.88 1.12
C ASP A 40 -21.84 18.53 -0.21
N PHE A 41 -21.20 17.77 -1.13
CA PHE A 41 -20.71 18.27 -2.42
C PHE A 41 -21.81 18.91 -3.28
N ASP A 42 -23.01 18.34 -3.30
CA ASP A 42 -24.15 18.88 -4.06
C ASP A 42 -24.69 20.22 -3.50
N LEU A 43 -24.26 20.60 -2.30
CA LEU A 43 -24.61 21.87 -1.66
C LEU A 43 -23.61 22.98 -2.00
N LEU A 44 -22.56 22.67 -2.76
CA LEU A 44 -21.55 23.66 -3.15
C LEU A 44 -22.04 24.49 -4.34
N GLY A 45 -21.72 25.78 -4.29
CA GLY A 45 -22.15 26.74 -5.30
C GLY A 45 -23.63 27.11 -5.22
N LYS A 46 -24.05 27.98 -6.15
CA LYS A 46 -25.46 28.35 -6.37
C LYS A 46 -25.80 28.15 -7.84
N LYS A 47 -26.95 27.51 -8.09
CA LYS A 47 -27.46 27.30 -9.45
C LYS A 47 -27.98 28.61 -10.03
N LEU A 48 -27.54 28.93 -11.24
CA LEU A 48 -27.99 30.04 -12.05
C LEU A 48 -29.20 29.63 -12.89
N SER A 49 -29.91 30.63 -13.43
CA SER A 49 -31.11 30.43 -14.26
C SER A 49 -30.85 29.67 -15.58
N ASP A 50 -29.60 29.67 -16.05
CA ASP A 50 -29.14 28.95 -17.24
C ASP A 50 -28.78 27.47 -16.97
N GLY A 51 -28.88 27.02 -15.72
CA GLY A 51 -28.52 25.67 -15.28
C GLY A 51 -27.06 25.50 -14.86
N ASN A 52 -26.20 26.50 -15.06
CA ASN A 52 -24.82 26.47 -14.60
C ASN A 52 -24.74 26.69 -13.08
N THR A 53 -23.66 26.22 -12.45
CA THR A 53 -23.43 26.42 -11.01
C THR A 53 -22.29 27.41 -10.81
N LYS A 54 -22.57 28.50 -10.09
CA LYS A 54 -21.59 29.51 -9.71
C LYS A 54 -20.97 29.11 -8.37
N TYR A 55 -19.65 28.95 -8.32
CA TYR A 55 -18.93 28.48 -7.13
C TYR A 55 -18.21 29.59 -6.37
N ILE A 56 -17.87 30.71 -7.01
CA ILE A 56 -17.14 31.83 -6.40
C ILE A 56 -18.04 33.06 -6.36
N CYS A 57 -17.98 33.80 -5.26
CA CYS A 57 -18.61 35.10 -5.12
C CYS A 57 -17.75 36.16 -5.82
N ASP A 58 -17.89 36.30 -7.13
CA ASP A 58 -17.30 37.40 -7.89
C ASP A 58 -18.30 38.56 -8.08
N LYS A 59 -17.89 39.60 -8.81
CA LYS A 59 -18.74 40.78 -9.06
C LYS A 59 -20.06 40.41 -9.73
N GLU A 60 -20.04 39.45 -10.67
CA GLU A 60 -21.26 38.94 -11.30
C GLU A 60 -22.19 38.27 -10.28
N ALA A 61 -21.64 37.47 -9.37
CA ALA A 61 -22.43 36.83 -8.31
C ALA A 61 -23.04 37.86 -7.34
N ILE A 62 -22.34 38.96 -7.06
CA ILE A 62 -22.85 40.07 -6.23
C ILE A 62 -23.98 40.80 -6.96
N ASP A 63 -23.78 41.13 -8.23
CA ASP A 63 -24.79 41.81 -9.07
C ASP A 63 -26.06 40.96 -9.22
N LEU A 64 -25.92 39.64 -9.26
CA LEU A 64 -27.03 38.68 -9.28
C LEU A 64 -27.67 38.44 -7.90
N GLY A 65 -27.16 39.09 -6.84
CA GLY A 65 -27.67 38.95 -5.47
C GLY A 65 -27.40 37.57 -4.84
N LEU A 66 -26.44 36.82 -5.38
CA LEU A 66 -26.08 35.49 -4.88
C LEU A 66 -25.25 35.57 -3.60
N CYS A 67 -24.51 36.65 -3.41
CA CYS A 67 -23.73 36.95 -2.21
C CYS A 67 -23.65 38.46 -1.99
N GLY A 68 -23.30 38.89 -0.77
CA GLY A 68 -23.02 40.29 -0.47
C GLY A 68 -21.55 40.64 -0.69
N GLU A 69 -21.23 41.92 -0.86
CA GLU A 69 -19.87 42.44 -1.08
C GLU A 69 -18.84 41.96 -0.03
N THR A 70 -19.27 41.73 1.21
CA THR A 70 -18.39 41.23 2.28
C THR A 70 -17.86 39.81 2.05
N HIS A 71 -18.47 39.06 1.11
CA HIS A 71 -18.09 37.70 0.77
C HIS A 71 -17.41 37.61 -0.60
N GLU A 72 -17.12 38.75 -1.25
CA GLU A 72 -16.39 38.79 -2.53
C GLU A 72 -15.11 37.96 -2.43
N GLY A 73 -14.84 37.09 -3.40
CA GLY A 73 -13.68 36.19 -3.43
C GLY A 73 -13.76 34.97 -2.51
N MET A 74 -14.92 34.66 -1.91
CA MET A 74 -15.14 33.41 -1.17
C MET A 74 -15.98 32.41 -1.99
N PHE A 75 -15.96 31.14 -1.57
CA PHE A 75 -16.81 30.14 -2.20
C PHE A 75 -18.28 30.28 -1.77
N LEU A 76 -19.17 30.05 -2.72
CA LEU A 76 -20.62 30.00 -2.52
C LEU A 76 -21.03 28.61 -2.03
N SER A 77 -22.03 28.58 -1.14
CA SER A 77 -22.69 27.35 -0.74
C SER A 77 -24.19 27.58 -0.55
N ASN A 78 -24.98 26.51 -0.69
CA ASN A 78 -26.41 26.51 -0.49
C ASN A 78 -26.77 25.94 0.90
N THR A 79 -26.19 26.54 1.95
CA THR A 79 -26.29 26.07 3.35
C THR A 79 -27.53 26.56 4.09
N GLY A 80 -28.33 27.47 3.49
CA GLY A 80 -29.45 28.16 4.14
C GLY A 80 -30.59 27.26 4.67
N ASP A 81 -30.66 26.00 4.24
CA ASP A 81 -31.74 25.07 4.60
C ASP A 81 -31.42 24.12 5.79
N GLY A 82 -30.21 24.17 6.36
CA GLY A 82 -29.80 23.25 7.43
C GLY A 82 -29.71 21.78 6.99
N LYS A 83 -29.57 21.52 5.69
CA LYS A 83 -29.47 20.18 5.08
C LYS A 83 -28.06 19.59 5.11
N ASN A 84 -27.04 20.39 5.39
CA ASN A 84 -25.66 19.96 5.41
C ASN A 84 -25.40 19.05 6.61
N LYS A 85 -24.70 17.92 6.36
CA LYS A 85 -24.32 16.98 7.41
C LYS A 85 -23.16 17.51 8.24
N SER A 86 -22.25 18.22 7.58
CA SER A 86 -21.10 18.86 8.20
C SER A 86 -21.06 20.33 7.86
N GLU A 87 -20.33 21.11 8.68
CA GLU A 87 -20.09 22.52 8.39
C GLU A 87 -19.39 22.66 7.03
N ILE A 88 -19.83 23.61 6.20
CA ILE A 88 -19.10 24.01 5.00
C ILE A 88 -18.43 25.32 5.34
N LEU A 89 -17.10 25.32 5.38
CA LEU A 89 -16.31 26.48 5.77
C LEU A 89 -15.68 27.10 4.53
N SER A 90 -15.86 28.40 4.34
CA SER A 90 -15.13 29.18 3.33
C SER A 90 -14.49 30.42 3.94
N TYR A 91 -13.27 30.72 3.51
CA TYR A 91 -12.48 31.87 3.95
C TYR A 91 -11.42 32.22 2.91
N LYS A 92 -10.72 33.34 3.13
CA LYS A 92 -9.60 33.79 2.31
C LYS A 92 -8.26 33.56 2.99
N LEU A 93 -7.27 33.17 2.20
CA LEU A 93 -5.86 33.25 2.56
C LEU A 93 -5.25 34.47 1.87
N SER A 94 -4.81 35.44 2.68
CA SER A 94 -4.24 36.70 2.19
C SER A 94 -2.77 36.91 2.60
N GLU A 95 -2.22 36.01 3.41
CA GLU A 95 -0.85 36.06 3.90
C GLU A 95 -0.18 34.69 3.79
N VAL A 96 1.15 34.70 3.59
CA VAL A 96 1.98 33.49 3.60
C VAL A 96 2.15 33.01 5.03
N GLY A 97 1.93 31.72 5.28
CA GLY A 97 1.97 31.09 6.59
C GLY A 97 0.65 30.43 6.99
N ASP A 98 0.50 30.19 8.29
CA ASP A 98 -0.71 29.57 8.86
C ASP A 98 -1.90 30.53 8.72
N GLY A 99 -2.95 30.09 8.03
CA GLY A 99 -4.19 30.85 7.91
C GLY A 99 -4.93 31.05 9.25
N GLY A 100 -4.51 30.36 10.32
CA GLY A 100 -5.05 30.50 11.67
C GLY A 100 -6.46 29.91 11.87
N ILE A 101 -7.08 29.46 10.77
CA ILE A 101 -8.44 28.90 10.75
C ILE A 101 -8.36 27.38 10.85
N LYS A 102 -9.13 26.83 11.79
CA LYS A 102 -9.24 25.38 12.02
C LYS A 102 -10.67 24.92 11.82
N TYR A 103 -10.85 24.04 10.85
CA TYR A 103 -12.10 23.30 10.67
C TYR A 103 -12.14 22.12 11.65
N MET A 104 -13.07 22.14 12.60
CA MET A 104 -13.16 21.09 13.62
C MET A 104 -13.99 19.91 13.11
N VAL A 105 -13.38 18.72 13.07
CA VAL A 105 -14.03 17.50 12.60
C VAL A 105 -14.91 16.92 13.70
N LYS A 106 -16.23 17.15 13.59
CA LYS A 106 -17.24 16.67 14.57
C LYS A 106 -17.71 15.24 14.27
N HIS A 107 -17.74 14.85 13.00
CA HIS A 107 -18.22 13.55 12.54
C HIS A 107 -17.20 12.84 11.67
N THR A 108 -17.12 11.51 11.77
CA THR A 108 -16.32 10.71 10.85
C THR A 108 -16.86 10.83 9.42
N GLY A 109 -16.01 11.20 8.47
CA GLY A 109 -16.39 11.45 7.07
C GLY A 109 -15.19 11.57 6.13
N TYR A 110 -15.44 11.69 4.83
CA TYR A 110 -14.44 11.99 3.82
C TYR A 110 -14.44 13.49 3.54
N TYR A 111 -13.41 14.19 4.03
CA TYR A 111 -13.33 15.64 3.96
C TYR A 111 -12.43 16.09 2.81
N CYS A 112 -12.85 17.13 2.13
CA CYS A 112 -12.16 17.75 1.01
C CYS A 112 -11.77 19.19 1.37
N ALA A 113 -10.65 19.64 0.85
CA ALA A 113 -10.23 21.03 0.88
C ALA A 113 -9.92 21.47 -0.56
N VAL A 114 -10.49 22.60 -0.96
CA VAL A 114 -10.30 23.16 -2.30
C VAL A 114 -9.79 24.58 -2.13
N VAL A 115 -8.81 24.93 -2.97
CA VAL A 115 -8.24 26.28 -3.05
C VAL A 115 -8.49 26.81 -4.44
N TYR A 116 -8.91 28.06 -4.53
CA TYR A 116 -9.08 28.77 -5.79
C TYR A 116 -8.34 30.10 -5.72
N ASP A 117 -7.56 30.38 -6.76
CA ASP A 117 -6.90 31.66 -6.99
C ASP A 117 -7.45 32.26 -8.27
N GLU A 118 -7.94 33.49 -8.22
CA GLU A 118 -8.49 34.19 -9.39
C GLU A 118 -7.41 34.48 -10.44
N TYR A 119 -6.16 34.69 -10.01
CA TYR A 119 -5.04 35.08 -10.85
C TYR A 119 -4.25 33.92 -11.44
N GLU A 120 -4.67 32.68 -11.18
CA GLU A 120 -4.01 31.44 -11.62
C GLU A 120 -2.49 31.43 -11.35
N ALA A 121 -2.06 32.02 -10.24
CA ALA A 121 -0.66 32.08 -9.87
C ALA A 121 -0.12 30.69 -9.50
N ASN A 122 1.20 30.52 -9.58
CA ASN A 122 1.83 29.32 -9.04
C ASN A 122 1.91 29.43 -7.51
N PHE A 123 1.23 28.54 -6.79
CA PHE A 123 1.21 28.52 -5.32
C PHE A 123 1.39 27.12 -4.74
N ASP A 124 1.89 27.05 -3.51
CA ASP A 124 1.98 25.83 -2.71
C ASP A 124 1.14 26.00 -1.43
N VAL A 125 -0.01 25.33 -1.36
CA VAL A 125 -0.82 25.27 -0.14
C VAL A 125 -0.72 23.89 0.50
N THR A 126 -0.35 23.86 1.78
CA THR A 126 -0.36 22.64 2.58
C THR A 126 -1.68 22.53 3.34
N VAL A 127 -2.42 21.46 3.08
CA VAL A 127 -3.60 21.08 3.87
C VAL A 127 -3.21 20.06 4.93
N ASN A 128 -3.33 20.43 6.20
CA ASN A 128 -3.03 19.55 7.32
C ASN A 128 -4.30 18.86 7.83
N PHE A 129 -4.43 17.57 7.54
CA PHE A 129 -5.48 16.70 8.09
C PHE A 129 -5.01 16.08 9.41
N ARG A 130 -5.22 16.79 10.52
CA ARG A 130 -4.79 16.32 11.86
C ARG A 130 -5.85 15.43 12.49
N ASN A 131 -5.59 14.12 12.56
CA ASN A 131 -6.45 13.19 13.28
C ASN A 131 -6.15 13.19 14.79
N SER A 132 -7.09 12.69 15.59
CA SER A 132 -6.93 12.61 17.05
C SER A 132 -5.81 11.67 17.49
N PHE A 133 -5.50 10.66 16.67
CA PHE A 133 -4.42 9.70 16.87
C PHE A 133 -3.08 10.13 16.26
N GLY A 134 -3.02 11.21 15.47
CA GLY A 134 -1.78 11.72 14.87
C GLY A 134 -1.92 12.22 13.43
N ASN A 135 -0.80 12.20 12.70
CA ASN A 135 -0.66 12.71 11.32
C ASN A 135 -0.95 11.66 10.24
N LEU A 136 -1.16 10.40 10.60
CA LEU A 136 -1.42 9.36 9.61
C LEU A 136 -2.81 9.57 8.99
N ALA A 137 -2.91 9.33 7.68
CA ALA A 137 -4.19 9.37 6.99
C ALA A 137 -5.17 8.36 7.62
N ALA A 138 -6.42 8.76 7.78
CA ALA A 138 -7.44 7.93 8.43
C ALA A 138 -7.65 6.57 7.73
N ALA A 139 -7.57 6.54 6.38
CA ALA A 139 -7.67 5.30 5.61
C ALA A 139 -6.52 4.31 5.90
N GLU A 140 -5.36 4.81 6.31
CA GLU A 140 -4.15 4.03 6.55
C GLU A 140 -4.03 3.57 8.01
N PHE A 141 -4.77 4.19 8.93
CA PHE A 141 -4.66 3.93 10.37
C PHE A 141 -4.82 2.44 10.75
N PRO A 142 -5.76 1.67 10.18
CA PRO A 142 -5.89 0.25 10.49
C PRO A 142 -4.65 -0.59 10.16
N LYS A 143 -3.79 -0.15 9.21
CA LYS A 143 -2.56 -0.86 8.83
C LYS A 143 -1.60 -0.99 10.01
N LEU A 144 -1.60 -0.05 10.96
CA LEU A 144 -0.77 -0.14 12.17
C LEU A 144 -1.03 -1.43 12.95
N ALA A 145 -2.28 -1.67 13.34
CA ALA A 145 -2.64 -2.86 14.11
C ALA A 145 -2.39 -4.13 13.29
N LEU A 146 -2.68 -4.10 11.99
CA LEU A 146 -2.58 -5.25 11.11
C LEU A 146 -1.13 -5.67 10.82
N TYR A 147 -0.21 -4.75 10.54
CA TYR A 147 1.20 -5.10 10.34
C TYR A 147 1.88 -5.50 11.65
N ALA A 148 1.47 -4.93 12.80
CA ALA A 148 1.92 -5.43 14.11
C ALA A 148 1.44 -6.87 14.36
N ALA A 149 0.17 -7.16 14.09
CA ALA A 149 -0.38 -8.52 14.19
C ALA A 149 0.33 -9.49 13.22
N LEU A 150 0.65 -9.05 12.00
CA LEU A 150 1.37 -9.85 11.02
C LEU A 150 2.80 -10.18 11.49
N ALA A 151 3.50 -9.20 12.09
CA ALA A 151 4.83 -9.43 12.68
C ALA A 151 4.77 -10.47 13.81
N ILE A 152 3.76 -10.37 14.69
CA ILE A 152 3.52 -11.37 15.76
C ILE A 152 3.21 -12.74 15.15
N ALA A 153 2.37 -12.81 14.12
CA ALA A 153 2.03 -14.05 13.44
C ALA A 153 3.27 -14.73 12.83
N TYR A 154 4.16 -13.97 12.19
CA TYR A 154 5.45 -14.48 11.72
C TYR A 154 6.35 -14.97 12.85
N ALA A 155 6.38 -14.26 13.98
CA ALA A 155 7.14 -14.69 15.15
C ALA A 155 6.62 -16.02 15.71
N LEU A 156 5.30 -16.17 15.88
CA LEU A 156 4.67 -17.42 16.34
C LEU A 156 4.96 -18.58 15.38
N ALA A 157 4.83 -18.34 14.07
CA ALA A 157 5.17 -19.32 13.05
C ALA A 157 6.65 -19.70 13.08
N PHE A 158 7.54 -18.73 13.29
CA PHE A 158 8.97 -18.98 13.43
C PHE A 158 9.28 -19.80 14.68
N PHE A 159 8.63 -19.54 15.82
CA PHE A 159 8.79 -20.39 17.02
C PHE A 159 8.35 -21.83 16.75
N TYR A 160 7.21 -22.02 16.09
CA TYR A 160 6.74 -23.35 15.71
C TYR A 160 7.73 -24.08 14.77
N TYR A 161 8.22 -23.40 13.73
CA TYR A 161 9.23 -23.96 12.82
C TYR A 161 10.56 -24.23 13.54
N GLY A 162 10.98 -23.30 14.38
CA GLY A 162 12.21 -23.32 15.17
C GLY A 162 12.24 -24.47 16.17
N PHE A 163 11.09 -24.85 16.74
CA PHE A 163 10.97 -26.04 17.57
C PHE A 163 11.35 -27.31 16.79
N SER A 164 10.82 -27.47 15.56
CA SER A 164 11.18 -28.61 14.70
C SER A 164 12.65 -28.57 14.30
N PHE A 165 13.18 -27.38 14.00
CA PHE A 165 14.58 -27.15 13.66
C PHE A 165 15.52 -27.52 14.80
N TYR A 166 15.18 -27.15 16.04
CA TYR A 166 15.96 -27.50 17.23
C TYR A 166 15.94 -29.00 17.49
N ARG A 167 14.77 -29.65 17.42
CA ARG A 167 14.64 -31.11 17.61
C ARG A 167 15.50 -31.91 16.64
N HIS A 168 15.61 -31.47 15.39
CA HIS A 168 16.35 -32.19 14.34
C HIS A 168 17.72 -31.58 14.01
N ARG A 169 18.32 -30.84 14.96
CA ARG A 169 19.52 -30.02 14.70
C ARG A 169 20.72 -30.79 14.15
N ASN A 170 20.80 -32.09 14.44
CA ASN A 170 21.90 -32.95 14.03
C ASN A 170 21.83 -33.36 12.55
N SER A 171 20.74 -33.06 11.84
CA SER A 171 20.52 -33.47 10.44
C SER A 171 19.80 -32.41 9.60
N ILE A 172 20.21 -31.14 9.75
CA ILE A 172 19.61 -30.01 9.04
C ILE A 172 20.18 -29.87 7.62
N LEU A 173 19.28 -29.73 6.64
CA LEU A 173 19.63 -29.42 5.26
C LEU A 173 19.90 -27.90 5.09
N PRO A 174 20.80 -27.48 4.18
CA PRO A 174 21.06 -26.05 3.93
C PRO A 174 19.80 -25.22 3.65
N LEU A 175 18.83 -25.80 2.93
CA LEU A 175 17.55 -25.15 2.64
C LEU A 175 16.76 -24.75 3.90
N GLN A 176 16.78 -25.59 4.93
CA GLN A 176 16.08 -25.32 6.20
C GLN A 176 16.73 -24.16 6.96
N LYS A 177 18.06 -23.99 6.84
CA LYS A 177 18.77 -22.81 7.39
C LYS A 177 18.32 -21.53 6.68
N TYR A 178 18.16 -21.58 5.36
CA TYR A 178 17.66 -20.43 4.59
C TYR A 178 16.21 -20.09 4.95
N ILE A 179 15.33 -21.08 5.15
CA ILE A 179 13.95 -20.84 5.60
C ILE A 179 13.93 -20.18 6.98
N SER A 180 14.75 -20.67 7.93
CA SER A 180 14.89 -20.08 9.26
C SER A 180 15.39 -18.64 9.22
N ALA A 181 16.42 -18.35 8.41
CA ALA A 181 16.92 -16.99 8.24
C ALA A 181 15.88 -16.08 7.60
N PHE A 182 15.10 -16.61 6.66
CA PHE A 182 14.07 -15.86 5.97
C PHE A 182 12.86 -15.55 6.88
N PHE A 183 12.50 -16.42 7.83
CA PHE A 183 11.54 -16.08 8.89
C PHE A 183 11.98 -14.84 9.67
N ILE A 184 13.25 -14.78 10.10
CA ILE A 184 13.79 -13.62 10.83
C ILE A 184 13.68 -12.37 9.96
N PHE A 185 14.03 -12.47 8.68
CA PHE A 185 13.87 -11.38 7.73
C PHE A 185 12.41 -10.91 7.61
N LEU A 186 11.43 -11.82 7.51
CA LEU A 186 10.01 -11.47 7.41
C LEU A 186 9.46 -10.82 8.68
N ILE A 187 9.93 -11.22 9.86
CA ILE A 187 9.58 -10.57 11.14
C ILE A 187 10.14 -9.14 11.15
N LEU A 188 11.43 -8.98 10.84
CA LEU A 188 12.08 -7.68 10.81
C LEU A 188 11.43 -6.74 9.80
N GLU A 189 11.14 -7.24 8.59
CA GLU A 189 10.46 -6.46 7.55
C GLU A 189 9.05 -6.04 7.99
N SER A 190 8.27 -6.94 8.59
CA SER A 190 6.93 -6.61 9.10
C SER A 190 6.97 -5.55 10.21
N VAL A 191 7.95 -5.65 11.13
CA VAL A 191 8.18 -4.62 12.16
C VAL A 191 8.61 -3.30 11.54
N MET A 192 9.43 -3.34 10.49
CA MET A 192 9.87 -2.12 9.80
C MET A 192 8.72 -1.41 9.09
N VAL A 193 7.85 -2.15 8.40
CA VAL A 193 6.63 -1.61 7.78
C VAL A 193 5.70 -1.02 8.84
N TRP A 194 5.47 -1.71 9.96
CA TRP A 194 4.74 -1.15 11.09
C TRP A 194 5.38 0.15 11.61
N GLY A 195 6.70 0.15 11.80
CA GLY A 195 7.45 1.30 12.26
C GLY A 195 7.37 2.51 11.31
N TYR A 196 7.18 2.28 10.01
CA TYR A 196 6.97 3.36 9.03
C TYR A 196 5.64 4.06 9.30
N TYR A 197 4.57 3.29 9.48
CA TYR A 197 3.26 3.85 9.77
C TYR A 197 3.24 4.55 11.14
N ASP A 198 3.93 4.01 12.16
CA ASP A 198 4.02 4.65 13.49
C ASP A 198 4.81 5.96 13.42
N LEU A 199 5.97 5.96 12.76
CA LEU A 199 6.79 7.15 12.61
C LEU A 199 6.06 8.23 11.81
N THR A 200 5.40 7.85 10.71
CA THR A 200 4.56 8.75 9.89
C THR A 200 3.42 9.32 10.72
N ASN A 201 2.79 8.51 11.58
CA ASN A 201 1.72 8.99 12.45
C ASN A 201 2.21 10.04 13.47
N ARG A 202 3.45 9.91 13.96
CA ARG A 202 4.03 10.85 14.93
C ARG A 202 4.56 12.12 14.27
N LYS A 203 5.27 12.01 13.15
CA LYS A 203 6.03 13.11 12.53
C LYS A 203 5.39 13.71 11.28
N GLY A 204 4.48 13.00 10.62
CA GLY A 204 3.91 13.38 9.34
C GLY A 204 4.80 12.97 8.15
N THR A 205 4.22 12.95 6.96
CA THR A 205 4.87 12.50 5.71
C THR A 205 5.92 13.48 5.16
N ALA A 206 5.85 14.75 5.56
CA ALA A 206 6.79 15.79 5.14
C ALA A 206 8.18 15.66 5.81
N ASP A 207 8.26 15.01 6.98
CA ASP A 207 9.49 14.84 7.75
C ASP A 207 10.56 14.09 6.93
N ALA A 208 11.77 14.64 6.89
CA ALA A 208 12.88 14.07 6.12
C ALA A 208 13.26 12.67 6.63
N GLY A 209 13.18 12.42 7.94
CA GLY A 209 13.44 11.12 8.53
C GLY A 209 12.42 10.06 8.10
N VAL A 210 11.14 10.43 8.03
CA VAL A 210 10.08 9.56 7.50
C VAL A 210 10.35 9.21 6.02
N LYS A 211 10.76 10.18 5.19
CA LYS A 211 11.09 9.94 3.79
C LYS A 211 12.29 8.99 3.61
N VAL A 212 13.36 9.17 4.39
CA VAL A 212 14.52 8.26 4.37
C VAL A 212 14.11 6.84 4.81
N TYR A 213 13.31 6.75 5.88
CA TYR A 213 12.84 5.46 6.39
C TYR A 213 11.93 4.75 5.38
N MET A 214 11.09 5.49 4.65
CA MET A 214 10.26 4.97 3.57
C MET A 214 11.08 4.30 2.48
N VAL A 215 12.19 4.90 2.05
CA VAL A 215 13.09 4.29 1.04
C VAL A 215 13.68 2.99 1.57
N PHE A 216 14.13 2.96 2.83
CA PHE A 216 14.66 1.75 3.43
C PHE A 216 13.62 0.61 3.51
N VAL A 217 12.40 0.93 3.94
CA VAL A 217 11.26 0.00 3.96
C VAL A 217 10.91 -0.50 2.55
N SER A 218 10.99 0.38 1.55
CA SER A 218 10.75 0.02 0.14
C SER A 218 11.77 -0.98 -0.40
N ILE A 219 13.06 -0.80 -0.04
CA ILE A 219 14.14 -1.74 -0.38
C ILE A 219 13.88 -3.10 0.25
N MET A 220 13.54 -3.15 1.54
CA MET A 220 13.24 -4.41 2.23
C MET A 220 12.06 -5.15 1.59
N GLN A 221 10.98 -4.44 1.26
CA GLN A 221 9.82 -5.02 0.55
C GLN A 221 10.19 -5.55 -0.84
N SER A 222 10.98 -4.80 -1.61
CA SER A 222 11.41 -5.22 -2.95
C SER A 222 12.30 -6.46 -2.90
N ILE A 223 13.18 -6.55 -1.91
CA ILE A 223 14.00 -7.73 -1.65
C ILE A 223 13.09 -8.92 -1.27
N LYS A 224 12.11 -8.73 -0.38
CA LYS A 224 11.15 -9.78 0.01
C LYS A 224 10.48 -10.40 -1.22
N PHE A 225 9.86 -9.57 -2.05
CA PHE A 225 9.12 -10.03 -3.22
C PHE A 225 10.05 -10.70 -4.24
N THR A 226 11.13 -10.03 -4.62
CA THR A 226 12.07 -10.55 -5.62
C THR A 226 12.72 -11.85 -5.19
N PHE A 227 13.24 -11.89 -3.96
CA PHE A 227 13.97 -13.05 -3.47
C PHE A 227 13.06 -14.27 -3.33
N SER A 228 11.79 -14.08 -2.96
CA SER A 228 10.80 -15.15 -2.89
C SER A 228 10.58 -15.81 -4.25
N PHE A 229 10.35 -15.02 -5.30
CA PHE A 229 10.17 -15.55 -6.65
C PHE A 229 11.45 -16.16 -7.22
N PHE A 230 12.60 -15.54 -6.97
CA PHE A 230 13.89 -16.08 -7.37
C PHE A 230 14.15 -17.45 -6.71
N LEU A 231 13.94 -17.57 -5.40
CA LEU A 231 14.13 -18.81 -4.66
C LEU A 231 13.19 -19.90 -5.18
N LEU A 232 11.91 -19.56 -5.39
CA LEU A 232 10.92 -20.48 -5.91
C LEU A 232 11.30 -21.00 -7.31
N LEU A 233 11.78 -20.11 -8.19
CA LEU A 233 12.23 -20.47 -9.53
C LEU A 233 13.43 -21.42 -9.50
N VAL A 234 14.47 -21.12 -8.71
CA VAL A 234 15.66 -21.98 -8.66
C VAL A 234 15.36 -23.34 -8.03
N ILE A 235 14.47 -23.40 -7.02
CA ILE A 235 13.98 -24.66 -6.46
C ILE A 235 13.18 -25.44 -7.50
N ALA A 236 12.29 -24.76 -8.25
CA ALA A 236 11.51 -25.38 -9.32
C ALA A 236 12.40 -25.93 -10.44
N LEU A 237 13.54 -25.31 -10.71
CA LEU A 237 14.58 -25.82 -11.63
C LEU A 237 15.39 -27.00 -11.07
N GLY A 238 15.20 -27.35 -9.79
CA GLY A 238 15.86 -28.49 -9.15
C GLY A 238 17.08 -28.15 -8.29
N TYR A 239 17.41 -26.87 -8.10
CA TYR A 239 18.58 -26.46 -7.32
C TYR A 239 18.51 -26.95 -5.86
N GLY A 240 19.60 -27.55 -5.38
CA GLY A 240 19.76 -28.00 -4.00
C GLY A 240 19.07 -29.33 -3.64
N ILE A 241 18.12 -29.81 -4.46
CA ILE A 241 17.38 -31.06 -4.20
C ILE A 241 17.61 -32.11 -5.29
N VAL A 242 17.44 -31.72 -6.55
CA VAL A 242 17.63 -32.60 -7.72
C VAL A 242 19.07 -32.47 -8.21
N TYR A 243 19.53 -31.23 -8.35
CA TYR A 243 20.88 -30.90 -8.78
C TYR A 243 21.62 -30.16 -7.66
N PRO A 244 22.86 -30.55 -7.33
CA PRO A 244 23.66 -29.84 -6.34
C PRO A 244 24.00 -28.42 -6.81
N LYS A 245 24.16 -28.22 -8.13
CA LYS A 245 24.36 -26.92 -8.77
C LYS A 245 23.58 -26.87 -10.08
N LEU A 246 22.97 -25.72 -10.35
CA LEU A 246 22.43 -25.43 -11.67
C LEU A 246 23.55 -25.01 -12.63
N ASP A 247 23.31 -25.13 -13.93
CA ASP A 247 24.21 -24.62 -14.95
C ASP A 247 24.54 -23.14 -14.71
N ARG A 248 25.80 -22.75 -14.94
CA ARG A 248 26.28 -21.40 -14.64
C ARG A 248 25.57 -20.34 -15.47
N LYS A 249 25.32 -20.61 -16.76
CA LYS A 249 24.61 -19.67 -17.64
C LYS A 249 23.16 -19.54 -17.22
N LEU A 250 22.51 -20.66 -16.87
CA LEU A 250 21.14 -20.64 -16.36
C LEU A 250 21.00 -19.87 -15.04
N MET A 251 21.91 -20.09 -14.08
CA MET A 251 21.93 -19.33 -12.83
C MET A 251 22.14 -17.84 -13.06
N LEU A 252 23.05 -17.48 -13.98
CA LEU A 252 23.29 -16.09 -14.34
C LEU A 252 22.03 -15.44 -14.92
N LYS A 253 21.30 -16.12 -15.81
CA LYS A 253 20.01 -15.65 -16.34
C LYS A 253 18.99 -15.40 -15.22
N CYS A 254 18.85 -16.33 -14.28
CA CYS A 254 17.94 -16.17 -13.15
C CYS A 254 18.31 -14.97 -12.28
N ARG A 255 19.62 -14.74 -12.04
CA ARG A 255 20.12 -13.61 -11.25
C ARG A 255 19.89 -12.27 -11.95
N ILE A 256 20.20 -12.18 -13.24
CA ILE A 256 19.96 -10.96 -14.03
C ILE A 256 18.46 -10.65 -14.02
N PHE A 257 17.62 -11.65 -14.26
CA PHE A 257 16.17 -11.46 -14.25
C PHE A 257 15.64 -11.00 -12.89
N ALA A 258 16.13 -11.59 -11.79
CA ALA A 258 15.82 -11.12 -10.44
C ALA A 258 16.29 -9.68 -10.18
N GLY A 259 17.48 -9.30 -10.67
CA GLY A 259 17.97 -7.93 -10.55
C GLY A 259 17.10 -6.91 -11.29
N VAL A 260 16.64 -7.25 -12.50
CA VAL A 260 15.70 -6.41 -13.27
C VAL A 260 14.36 -6.28 -12.54
N HIS A 261 13.81 -7.39 -12.03
CA HIS A 261 12.58 -7.36 -11.26
C HIS A 261 12.71 -6.53 -9.97
N LEU A 262 13.83 -6.67 -9.25
CA LEU A 262 14.12 -5.88 -8.04
C LEU A 262 14.11 -4.39 -8.32
N PHE A 263 14.73 -3.97 -9.44
CA PHE A 263 14.77 -2.57 -9.84
C PHE A 263 13.36 -2.00 -10.07
N PHE A 264 12.52 -2.71 -10.83
CA PHE A 264 11.14 -2.26 -11.08
C PHE A 264 10.28 -2.31 -9.82
N CYS A 265 10.43 -3.32 -8.96
CA CYS A 265 9.75 -3.38 -7.67
C CYS A 265 10.11 -2.17 -6.79
N LEU A 266 11.40 -1.82 -6.72
CA LEU A 266 11.86 -0.71 -5.90
C LEU A 266 11.28 0.62 -6.39
N LEU A 267 11.34 0.85 -7.71
CA LEU A 267 10.80 2.05 -8.32
C LEU A 267 9.28 2.15 -8.07
N TYR A 268 8.54 1.07 -8.31
CA TYR A 268 7.10 1.01 -8.08
C TYR A 268 6.74 1.30 -6.62
N ILE A 269 7.35 0.61 -5.66
CA ILE A 269 7.01 0.76 -4.23
C ILE A 269 7.31 2.18 -3.73
N ILE A 270 8.45 2.77 -4.11
CA ILE A 270 8.77 4.17 -3.75
C ILE A 270 7.72 5.12 -4.33
N THR A 271 7.38 4.99 -5.62
CA THR A 271 6.37 5.86 -6.23
C THR A 271 4.99 5.67 -5.61
N ASN A 272 4.64 4.46 -5.19
CA ASN A 272 3.37 4.18 -4.52
C ASN A 272 3.30 4.82 -3.13
N TYR A 273 4.40 4.90 -2.39
CA TYR A 273 4.45 5.63 -1.11
C TYR A 273 4.45 7.15 -1.28
N LEU A 274 5.01 7.65 -2.39
CA LEU A 274 5.03 9.08 -2.70
C LEU A 274 3.69 9.58 -3.25
N ALA A 275 2.88 8.70 -3.84
CA ALA A 275 1.56 9.05 -4.34
C ALA A 275 0.67 9.51 -3.18
N ALA A 276 0.16 10.74 -3.26
CA ALA A 276 -0.72 11.28 -2.24
C ALA A 276 -2.05 10.51 -2.18
N PRO A 277 -2.59 10.19 -0.98
CA PRO A 277 -3.91 9.60 -0.85
C PRO A 277 -4.97 10.58 -1.40
N GLY A 278 -5.56 10.27 -2.55
CA GLY A 278 -6.67 11.06 -3.12
C GLY A 278 -6.29 12.07 -4.20
N ALA A 279 -5.03 12.14 -4.64
CA ALA A 279 -4.67 12.85 -5.87
C ALA A 279 -5.18 12.05 -7.08
N ALA A 280 -6.40 12.36 -7.53
CA ALA A 280 -7.07 11.66 -8.62
C ALA A 280 -6.34 11.80 -9.97
N ASP A 281 -5.52 12.84 -10.16
CA ASP A 281 -4.90 13.18 -11.45
C ASP A 281 -3.41 12.84 -11.59
N GLU A 282 -2.71 12.44 -10.52
CA GLU A 282 -1.30 12.02 -10.61
C GLU A 282 -1.12 10.50 -10.86
N GLY A 283 -2.24 9.76 -10.98
CA GLY A 283 -2.30 8.30 -11.05
C GLY A 283 -1.73 7.63 -12.31
N SER A 284 -1.34 8.39 -13.34
CA SER A 284 -0.85 7.82 -14.62
C SER A 284 0.53 7.16 -14.48
N TRP A 285 1.45 7.78 -13.72
CA TRP A 285 2.84 7.31 -13.62
C TRP A 285 2.99 6.10 -12.70
N VAL A 286 2.27 6.06 -11.58
CA VAL A 286 2.25 4.90 -10.67
C VAL A 286 1.69 3.66 -11.38
N GLY A 287 0.61 3.84 -12.13
CA GLY A 287 0.03 2.78 -12.96
C GLY A 287 1.02 2.26 -14.00
N LEU A 288 1.71 3.16 -14.72
CA LEU A 288 2.70 2.77 -15.73
C LEU A 288 3.88 1.98 -15.14
N LEU A 289 4.36 2.36 -13.96
CA LEU A 289 5.46 1.67 -13.27
C LEU A 289 5.07 0.30 -12.70
N SER A 290 3.77 0.06 -12.47
CA SER A 290 3.27 -1.26 -12.06
C SER A 290 3.35 -2.29 -13.19
N LEU A 291 3.27 -1.88 -14.47
CA LEU A 291 3.22 -2.79 -15.61
C LEU A 291 4.49 -3.67 -15.73
N PRO A 292 5.73 -3.13 -15.69
CA PRO A 292 6.92 -3.97 -15.65
C PRO A 292 6.95 -4.96 -14.49
N VAL A 293 6.46 -4.57 -13.31
CA VAL A 293 6.41 -5.44 -12.12
C VAL A 293 5.45 -6.61 -12.36
N VAL A 294 4.24 -6.33 -12.87
CA VAL A 294 3.25 -7.37 -13.18
C VAL A 294 3.75 -8.33 -14.25
N ILE A 295 4.35 -7.81 -15.32
CA ILE A 295 4.91 -8.62 -16.42
C ILE A 295 6.03 -9.53 -15.91
N THR A 296 7.01 -8.98 -15.19
CA THR A 296 8.14 -9.75 -14.66
C THR A 296 7.69 -10.79 -13.62
N THR A 297 6.71 -10.45 -12.77
CA THR A 297 6.08 -11.40 -11.84
C THR A 297 5.38 -12.54 -12.59
N GLY A 298 4.62 -12.23 -13.66
CA GLY A 298 3.97 -13.22 -14.51
C GLY A 298 4.97 -14.19 -15.15
N ILE A 299 6.10 -13.66 -15.67
CA ILE A 299 7.18 -14.48 -16.22
C ILE A 299 7.80 -15.37 -15.14
N PHE A 300 8.01 -14.88 -13.91
CA PHE A 300 8.46 -15.70 -12.78
C PHE A 300 7.50 -16.86 -12.50
N TYR A 301 6.20 -16.60 -12.43
CA TYR A 301 5.18 -17.62 -12.18
C TYR A 301 5.14 -18.68 -13.27
N VAL A 302 5.04 -18.26 -14.54
CA VAL A 302 4.94 -19.19 -15.69
C VAL A 302 6.21 -20.04 -15.78
N THR A 303 7.39 -19.43 -15.65
CA THR A 303 8.66 -20.16 -15.69
C THR A 303 8.77 -21.13 -14.53
N THR A 304 8.39 -20.72 -13.32
CA THR A 304 8.37 -21.59 -12.13
C THR A 304 7.47 -22.80 -12.34
N LEU A 305 6.21 -22.61 -12.76
CA LEU A 305 5.27 -23.71 -12.99
C LEU A 305 5.75 -24.67 -14.09
N LYS A 306 6.28 -24.12 -15.20
CA LYS A 306 6.86 -24.92 -16.28
C LYS A 306 8.05 -25.76 -15.79
N SER A 307 9.00 -25.14 -15.09
CA SER A 307 10.16 -25.81 -14.52
C SER A 307 9.75 -26.90 -13.53
N LEU A 308 8.77 -26.60 -12.68
CA LEU A 308 8.27 -27.55 -11.70
C LEU A 308 7.61 -28.77 -12.34
N GLY A 309 6.84 -28.57 -13.42
CA GLY A 309 6.29 -29.65 -14.24
C GLY A 309 7.38 -30.54 -14.83
N ALA A 310 8.41 -29.94 -15.44
CA ALA A 310 9.54 -30.67 -16.01
C ALA A 310 10.32 -31.48 -14.95
N THR A 311 10.63 -30.87 -13.81
CA THR A 311 11.34 -31.55 -12.71
C THR A 311 10.49 -32.66 -12.09
N THR A 312 9.17 -32.47 -11.97
CA THR A 312 8.25 -33.51 -11.49
C THR A 312 8.22 -34.70 -12.44
N ALA A 313 8.18 -34.46 -13.77
CA ALA A 313 8.22 -35.53 -14.77
C ALA A 313 9.55 -36.31 -14.72
N LEU A 314 10.66 -35.61 -14.55
CA LEU A 314 11.98 -36.23 -14.39
C LEU A 314 12.06 -37.09 -13.12
N LEU A 315 11.58 -36.60 -11.99
CA LEU A 315 11.60 -37.36 -10.73
C LEU A 315 10.69 -38.60 -10.81
N ALA A 316 9.59 -38.52 -11.55
CA ALA A 316 8.69 -39.64 -11.81
C ALA A 316 9.37 -40.72 -12.66
N SER A 317 10.07 -40.34 -13.72
CA SER A 317 10.81 -41.31 -14.56
C SER A 317 11.96 -41.97 -13.80
N GLN A 318 12.61 -41.23 -12.89
CA GLN A 318 13.67 -41.75 -12.02
C GLN A 318 13.16 -42.50 -10.78
N LYS A 319 11.84 -42.66 -10.60
CA LYS A 319 11.21 -43.34 -9.46
C LYS A 319 11.63 -42.78 -8.09
N GLN A 320 12.00 -41.50 -7.99
CA GLN A 320 12.40 -40.84 -6.74
C GLN A 320 11.18 -40.35 -5.95
N GLN A 321 10.40 -41.29 -5.38
CA GLN A 321 9.07 -41.02 -4.83
C GLN A 321 9.02 -39.93 -3.75
N ILE A 322 10.01 -39.88 -2.84
CA ILE A 322 10.04 -38.89 -1.75
C ILE A 322 10.17 -37.46 -2.32
N LYS A 323 11.10 -37.24 -3.26
CA LYS A 323 11.28 -35.94 -3.90
C LYS A 323 10.10 -35.60 -4.81
N LEU A 324 9.57 -36.60 -5.52
CA LEU A 324 8.41 -36.44 -6.40
C LEU A 324 7.19 -35.93 -5.63
N ASP A 325 6.86 -36.54 -4.49
CA ASP A 325 5.74 -36.12 -3.65
C ASP A 325 5.90 -34.67 -3.16
N MET A 326 7.11 -34.31 -2.74
CA MET A 326 7.43 -32.93 -2.32
C MET A 326 7.21 -31.92 -3.46
N TYR A 327 7.68 -32.21 -4.68
CA TYR A 327 7.49 -31.34 -5.85
C TYR A 327 6.01 -31.25 -6.28
N ARG A 328 5.24 -32.34 -6.17
CA ARG A 328 3.79 -32.33 -6.44
C ARG A 328 3.03 -31.46 -5.44
N LYS A 329 3.37 -31.54 -4.16
CA LYS A 329 2.79 -30.68 -3.11
C LYS A 329 3.12 -29.22 -3.35
N LEU A 330 4.38 -28.91 -3.68
CA LEU A 330 4.80 -27.56 -4.05
C LEU A 330 4.01 -27.03 -5.25
N PHE A 331 3.81 -27.85 -6.29
CA PHE A 331 3.05 -27.47 -7.48
C PHE A 331 1.62 -27.09 -7.10
N ARG A 332 0.96 -27.90 -6.26
CA ARG A 332 -0.40 -27.64 -5.80
C ARG A 332 -0.48 -26.33 -5.00
N ILE A 333 0.48 -26.07 -4.11
CA ILE A 333 0.53 -24.83 -3.31
C ILE A 333 0.64 -23.61 -4.23
N ILE A 334 1.59 -23.62 -5.18
CA ILE A 334 1.81 -22.48 -6.09
C ILE A 334 0.60 -22.30 -7.01
N PHE A 335 0.05 -23.37 -7.57
CA PHE A 335 -1.10 -23.30 -8.46
C PHE A 335 -2.34 -22.74 -7.74
N VAL A 336 -2.65 -23.25 -6.55
CA VAL A 336 -3.76 -22.71 -5.74
C VAL A 336 -3.51 -21.26 -5.36
N SER A 337 -2.28 -20.88 -5.02
CA SER A 337 -1.96 -19.49 -4.72
C SER A 337 -2.25 -18.54 -5.89
N LEU A 338 -1.95 -18.97 -7.12
CA LEU A 338 -2.24 -18.19 -8.32
C LEU A 338 -3.75 -18.00 -8.51
N LEU A 339 -4.54 -19.07 -8.30
CA LEU A 339 -6.00 -18.98 -8.39
C LEU A 339 -6.58 -18.05 -7.31
N VAL A 340 -6.08 -18.12 -6.07
CA VAL A 340 -6.50 -17.24 -4.98
C VAL A 340 -6.18 -15.78 -5.30
N LEU A 341 -5.00 -15.50 -5.87
CA LEU A 341 -4.63 -14.14 -6.27
C LEU A 341 -5.53 -13.62 -7.40
N ILE A 342 -5.77 -14.43 -8.44
CA ILE A 342 -6.67 -14.06 -9.55
C ILE A 342 -8.09 -13.80 -9.02
N LEU A 343 -8.61 -14.69 -8.18
CA LEU A 343 -9.94 -14.54 -7.60
C LEU A 343 -10.01 -13.29 -6.70
N GLY A 344 -9.00 -13.03 -5.89
CA GLY A 344 -8.93 -11.85 -5.04
C GLY A 344 -8.92 -10.54 -5.84
N ILE A 345 -8.19 -10.50 -6.96
CA ILE A 345 -8.21 -9.37 -7.89
C ILE A 345 -9.59 -9.22 -8.52
N ILE A 346 -10.20 -10.30 -9.02
CA ILE A 346 -11.54 -10.27 -9.63
C ILE A 346 -12.58 -9.76 -8.62
N VAL A 347 -12.58 -10.29 -7.40
CA VAL A 347 -13.49 -9.86 -6.33
C VAL A 347 -13.27 -8.39 -6.00
N SER A 348 -12.02 -7.96 -5.87
CA SER A 348 -11.70 -6.54 -5.63
C SER A 348 -12.23 -5.67 -6.76
N SER A 349 -12.04 -6.06 -8.01
CA SER A 349 -12.61 -5.36 -9.17
C SER A 349 -14.13 -5.31 -9.11
N PHE A 350 -14.83 -6.43 -8.83
CA PHE A 350 -16.30 -6.44 -8.74
C PHE A 350 -16.86 -5.56 -7.63
N ILE A 351 -16.18 -5.47 -6.48
CA ILE A 351 -16.58 -4.56 -5.40
C ILE A 351 -16.52 -3.09 -5.87
N PHE A 352 -15.65 -2.78 -6.84
CA PHE A 352 -15.38 -1.42 -7.29
C PHE A 352 -15.98 -1.09 -8.68
N ILE A 353 -16.57 -2.07 -9.37
CA ILE A 353 -17.20 -1.90 -10.69
C ILE A 353 -18.53 -1.17 -10.53
N GLY A 354 -18.77 -0.17 -11.39
CA GLY A 354 -20.06 0.53 -11.49
C GLY A 354 -20.23 1.74 -10.56
N MET A 355 -19.26 1.99 -9.68
CA MET A 355 -19.15 3.25 -8.93
C MET A 355 -18.30 4.26 -9.69
N SER A 356 -18.66 5.54 -9.61
CA SER A 356 -17.71 6.61 -9.96
C SER A 356 -16.49 6.55 -9.02
N THR A 357 -15.34 7.07 -9.47
CA THR A 357 -14.12 7.13 -8.64
C THR A 357 -14.36 7.86 -7.33
N THR A 358 -15.29 8.80 -7.31
CA THR A 358 -15.62 9.59 -6.13
C THR A 358 -16.54 8.87 -5.15
N GLU A 359 -17.61 8.22 -5.62
CA GLU A 359 -18.47 7.37 -4.77
C GLU A 359 -17.69 6.21 -4.14
N LEU A 360 -16.75 5.64 -4.92
CA LEU A 360 -15.84 4.60 -4.47
C LEU A 360 -15.04 5.06 -3.24
N ILE A 361 -14.44 6.24 -3.36
CA ILE A 361 -13.60 6.82 -2.33
C ILE A 361 -14.45 7.16 -1.10
N GLU A 362 -15.60 7.82 -1.28
CA GLU A 362 -16.47 8.22 -0.18
C GLU A 362 -17.00 7.01 0.62
N GLN A 363 -17.49 5.97 -0.05
CA GLN A 363 -18.13 4.84 0.63
C GLN A 363 -17.12 3.84 1.21
N HIS A 364 -15.97 3.67 0.55
CA HIS A 364 -15.05 2.57 0.86
C HIS A 364 -13.66 3.02 1.34
N TRP A 365 -13.40 4.31 1.59
CA TRP A 365 -12.08 4.76 2.06
C TRP A 365 -11.60 4.03 3.34
N LYS A 366 -12.53 3.60 4.21
CA LYS A 366 -12.21 2.87 5.45
C LYS A 366 -11.72 1.44 5.21
N SER A 367 -12.17 0.78 4.16
CA SER A 367 -11.89 -0.64 3.88
C SER A 367 -10.98 -0.85 2.67
N ARG A 368 -10.80 0.18 1.83
CA ARG A 368 -9.96 0.17 0.62
C ARG A 368 -8.58 -0.42 0.87
N PHE A 369 -7.94 -0.03 1.96
CA PHE A 369 -6.60 -0.50 2.32
C PHE A 369 -6.52 -2.04 2.41
N PHE A 370 -7.60 -2.70 2.84
CA PHE A 370 -7.62 -4.14 3.03
C PHE A 370 -7.57 -4.84 1.68
N PHE A 371 -8.40 -4.40 0.73
CA PHE A 371 -8.57 -4.97 -0.60
C PHE A 371 -7.49 -4.55 -1.60
N LEU A 372 -6.81 -3.43 -1.39
CA LEU A 372 -5.74 -3.00 -2.28
C LEU A 372 -4.35 -3.36 -1.76
N ASP A 373 -4.12 -3.29 -0.45
CA ASP A 373 -2.77 -3.36 0.11
C ASP A 373 -2.52 -4.55 1.04
N PHE A 374 -3.45 -4.86 1.95
CA PHE A 374 -3.17 -5.79 3.05
C PHE A 374 -3.41 -7.26 2.72
N TRP A 375 -4.50 -7.60 2.01
CA TRP A 375 -4.84 -9.01 1.74
C TRP A 375 -3.74 -9.82 1.00
N PRO A 376 -2.94 -9.25 0.06
CA PRO A 376 -1.87 -10.02 -0.57
C PRO A 376 -0.78 -10.42 0.42
N SER A 377 -0.55 -9.59 1.46
CA SER A 377 0.39 -9.91 2.54
C SER A 377 -0.10 -11.10 3.38
N LEU A 378 -1.41 -11.24 3.61
CA LEU A 378 -1.99 -12.40 4.28
C LEU A 378 -1.84 -13.67 3.43
N VAL A 379 -2.13 -13.58 2.13
CA VAL A 379 -1.95 -14.68 1.19
C VAL A 379 -0.49 -15.14 1.16
N TYR A 380 0.45 -14.18 1.10
CA TYR A 380 1.87 -14.46 1.16
C TYR A 380 2.28 -15.15 2.48
N PHE A 381 1.79 -14.67 3.63
CA PHE A 381 2.01 -15.31 4.93
C PHE A 381 1.57 -16.77 4.91
N VAL A 382 0.37 -17.07 4.42
CA VAL A 382 -0.16 -18.44 4.36
C VAL A 382 0.71 -19.32 3.44
N ILE A 383 1.02 -18.85 2.23
CA ILE A 383 1.83 -19.61 1.25
C ILE A 383 3.22 -19.91 1.80
N PHE A 384 3.89 -18.90 2.37
CA PHE A 384 5.21 -19.06 2.94
C PHE A 384 5.20 -20.12 4.06
N ASN A 385 4.20 -20.10 4.93
CA ASN A 385 4.06 -21.10 6.00
C ASN A 385 3.78 -22.50 5.47
N LEU A 386 2.96 -22.65 4.42
CA LEU A 386 2.72 -23.95 3.77
C LEU A 386 4.00 -24.52 3.15
N ILE A 387 4.78 -23.67 2.48
CA ILE A 387 6.10 -24.00 1.94
C ILE A 387 7.05 -24.37 3.09
N ALA A 388 7.20 -23.53 4.11
CA ALA A 388 8.07 -23.82 5.25
C ALA A 388 7.70 -25.14 5.94
N PHE A 389 6.41 -25.43 6.09
CA PHE A 389 5.92 -26.69 6.63
C PHE A 389 6.24 -27.91 5.75
N LEU A 390 6.18 -27.75 4.42
CA LEU A 390 6.57 -28.78 3.46
C LEU A 390 8.04 -29.18 3.61
N TRP A 391 8.92 -28.20 3.81
CA TRP A 391 10.37 -28.41 3.99
C TRP A 391 10.82 -28.48 5.45
N ARG A 392 9.89 -28.66 6.38
CA ARG A 392 10.23 -28.74 7.81
C ARG A 392 11.25 -29.85 8.06
N PRO A 393 12.13 -29.68 9.07
CA PRO A 393 12.99 -30.75 9.54
C PRO A 393 12.15 -31.95 10.00
N THR A 394 12.51 -33.14 9.53
CA THR A 394 11.94 -34.43 9.94
C THR A 394 13.06 -35.42 10.17
N GLU A 395 12.80 -36.47 10.94
CA GLU A 395 13.76 -37.56 11.15
C GLU A 395 14.19 -38.14 9.79
N GLN A 396 15.48 -38.06 9.49
CA GLN A 396 16.06 -38.71 8.31
C GLN A 396 16.45 -40.14 8.69
N PRO A 397 16.18 -41.15 7.85
CA PRO A 397 16.80 -42.46 8.03
C PRO A 397 18.33 -42.32 7.96
N PRO A 398 19.09 -43.11 8.73
CA PRO A 398 20.55 -43.01 8.78
C PRO A 398 21.15 -43.13 7.37
N LYS A 399 22.12 -42.27 7.05
CA LYS A 399 22.88 -42.36 5.80
C LYS A 399 23.46 -43.78 5.68
N PRO A 400 23.34 -44.47 4.52
CA PRO A 400 24.07 -45.70 4.32
C PRO A 400 25.56 -45.40 4.47
N THR A 401 26.17 -45.97 5.49
CA THR A 401 27.62 -45.99 5.66
C THR A 401 28.19 -46.65 4.43
N ALA A 402 28.97 -45.91 3.64
CA ALA A 402 29.77 -46.51 2.59
C ALA A 402 30.68 -47.55 3.27
N LYS A 403 30.41 -48.83 3.03
CA LYS A 403 31.40 -49.88 3.28
C LYS A 403 32.62 -49.51 2.44
N LYS A 404 33.71 -49.17 3.11
CA LYS A 404 35.03 -49.25 2.51
C LYS A 404 35.33 -50.75 2.45
N ASP A 405 35.08 -51.35 1.30
CA ASP A 405 35.68 -52.63 0.92
C ASP A 405 36.95 -52.34 0.12
#